data_AF-A0A958EKG8-F1
#
_entry.id   AF-A0A958EKG8-F1
#
_cell.length_a   1.000
_cell.length_b   1.000
_cell.length_c   1.000
_cell.angle_alpha   90.00
_cell.angle_beta   90.00
_cell.angle_gamma   90.00
#
_symmetry.space_group_name_H-M   'P 1'
#
loop_
_entity.id
_entity.type
_entity.pdbx_description
1 polymer ?
#
loop_
_entity_poly.entity_id
_entity_poly.type
_entity_poly.pdbx_seq_one_letter_code
_entity_poly.pdbx_strand_id
1 'polypeptide(L)'
;MTRQKILTINGWFLVMVGFLQAIMTLVGRFTGNGLLRQLHNEPLGAIGMFEGFMLAGFFGIVFIRTARTTDKLRFWNLLACFIHLTLGIANIVFWTDTFVAINAQIPGTVATIFHFAFVLTEGLMGLKKETE
;
A
#
# COMPACT_ATOMS: atom_id res chain seq x y z
N MET A 1 16.86 8.56 -10.68
CA MET A 1 16.98 7.98 -9.32
C MET A 1 17.36 6.51 -9.45
N THR A 2 18.16 5.93 -8.54
CA THR A 2 18.57 4.51 -8.62
C THR A 2 17.43 3.58 -8.15
N ARG A 3 17.39 2.34 -8.67
CA ARG A 3 16.39 1.31 -8.29
C ARG A 3 16.25 1.14 -6.78
N GLN A 4 17.41 1.10 -6.10
CA GLN A 4 17.52 1.01 -4.66
C GLN A 4 16.81 2.16 -3.93
N LYS A 5 16.98 3.40 -4.38
CA LYS A 5 16.37 4.58 -3.75
C LYS A 5 14.85 4.55 -3.88
N ILE A 6 14.33 4.21 -5.07
CA ILE A 6 12.89 4.09 -5.33
C ILE A 6 12.28 3.02 -4.41
N LEU A 7 12.88 1.82 -4.40
CA LEU A 7 12.41 0.71 -3.57
C LEU A 7 12.47 1.04 -2.07
N THR A 8 13.48 1.80 -1.64
CA THR A 8 13.61 2.23 -0.23
C THR A 8 12.54 3.25 0.14
N ILE A 9 12.27 4.23 -0.73
CA ILE A 9 11.22 5.24 -0.51
C ILE A 9 9.86 4.57 -0.44
N ASN A 10 9.57 3.67 -1.37
CA ASN A 10 8.37 2.85 -1.35
C ASN A 10 8.27 2.05 -0.05
N GLY A 11 9.34 1.35 0.33
CA GLY A 11 9.36 0.57 1.55
C GLY A 11 9.00 1.38 2.79
N TRP A 12 9.57 2.59 2.93
CA TRP A 12 9.19 3.49 4.03
C TRP A 12 7.75 3.99 3.94
N PHE A 13 7.28 4.34 2.74
CA PHE A 13 5.89 4.74 2.53
C PHE A 13 4.92 3.65 3.00
N LEU A 14 5.14 2.40 2.58
CA LEU A 14 4.33 1.25 2.97
C LEU A 14 4.38 0.97 4.47
N VAL A 15 5.56 1.03 5.11
CA VAL A 15 5.68 0.88 6.58
C VAL A 15 4.83 1.92 7.30
N MET A 16 5.00 3.20 6.94
CA MET A 16 4.31 4.29 7.64
C MET A 16 2.80 4.23 7.42
N VAL A 17 2.36 4.17 6.16
CA VAL A 17 0.93 4.22 5.82
C VAL A 17 0.23 2.92 6.22
N GLY A 18 0.85 1.77 5.93
CA GLY A 18 0.28 0.46 6.24
C GLY A 18 0.05 0.27 7.75
N PHE A 19 1.07 0.51 8.58
CA PHE A 19 0.87 0.35 10.03
C PHE A 19 -0.05 1.42 10.63
N LEU A 20 0.01 2.67 10.14
CA LEU A 20 -0.92 3.71 10.58
C LEU A 20 -2.38 3.31 10.29
N GLN A 21 -2.66 2.82 9.08
CA GLN A 21 -4.00 2.41 8.70
C GLN A 21 -4.45 1.13 9.42
N ALA A 22 -3.53 0.20 9.70
CA ALA A 22 -3.82 -0.97 10.55
C ALA A 22 -4.24 -0.55 11.96
N ILE A 23 -3.53 0.42 12.57
CA ILE A 23 -3.89 0.98 13.89
C ILE A 23 -5.26 1.67 13.81
N MET A 24 -5.50 2.51 12.80
CA MET A 24 -6.80 3.17 12.60
C MET A 24 -7.94 2.16 12.45
N THR A 25 -7.68 1.02 11.79
CA THR A 25 -8.64 -0.07 11.63
C THR A 25 -9.00 -0.68 12.97
N LEU A 26 -8.00 -0.98 13.82
CA LEU A 26 -8.23 -1.50 15.18
C LEU A 26 -8.98 -0.49 16.05
N VAL A 27 -8.60 0.79 16.02
CA VAL A 27 -9.29 1.85 16.76
C VAL A 27 -10.75 1.94 16.31
N GLY A 28 -11.01 2.00 15.01
CA GLY A 28 -12.36 2.04 14.45
C GLY A 28 -13.18 0.83 14.85
N ARG A 29 -12.61 -0.37 14.73
CA ARG A 29 -13.26 -1.64 15.07
C ARG A 29 -13.62 -1.74 16.55
N PHE A 30 -12.67 -1.50 17.45
CA PHE A 30 -12.86 -1.79 18.88
C PHE A 30 -13.46 -0.63 19.67
N THR A 31 -13.30 0.61 19.23
CA THR A 31 -13.79 1.78 19.99
C THR A 31 -15.02 2.43 19.36
N GLY A 32 -15.35 2.14 18.11
CA GLY A 32 -16.40 2.86 17.38
C GLY A 32 -16.08 4.33 17.12
N ASN A 33 -14.81 4.73 17.22
CA ASN A 33 -14.34 6.10 17.04
C ASN A 33 -13.29 6.23 15.93
N GLY A 34 -13.01 7.47 15.52
CA GLY A 34 -11.99 7.79 14.51
C GLY A 34 -12.47 7.70 13.06
N LEU A 35 -11.52 7.79 12.12
CA LEU A 35 -11.79 7.86 10.67
C LEU A 35 -12.43 6.60 10.10
N LEU A 36 -12.22 5.45 10.75
CA LEU A 36 -12.75 4.14 10.34
C LEU A 36 -13.81 3.59 11.30
N ARG A 37 -14.53 4.47 12.02
CA ARG A 37 -15.53 4.09 13.02
C ARG A 37 -16.61 3.12 12.54
N GLN A 38 -16.94 3.16 11.24
CA GLN A 38 -17.93 2.26 10.62
C GLN A 38 -17.57 0.77 10.78
N LEU A 39 -16.28 0.46 10.94
CA LEU A 39 -15.79 -0.90 11.14
C LEU A 39 -16.25 -1.53 12.47
N HIS A 40 -16.78 -0.73 13.37
CA HIS A 40 -17.37 -1.21 14.62
C HIS A 40 -18.56 -2.16 14.39
N ASN A 41 -19.32 -1.96 13.30
CA ASN A 41 -20.44 -2.82 12.94
C ASN A 41 -20.11 -3.79 11.81
N GLU A 42 -18.92 -3.70 11.22
CA GLU A 42 -18.48 -4.48 10.05
C GLU A 42 -17.25 -5.36 10.37
N PRO A 43 -17.40 -6.46 11.12
CA PRO A 43 -16.27 -7.26 11.60
C PRO A 43 -15.44 -7.88 10.47
N LEU A 44 -16.07 -8.36 9.40
CA LEU A 44 -15.35 -8.95 8.27
C LEU A 44 -14.57 -7.88 7.49
N GLY A 45 -15.16 -6.69 7.29
CA GLY A 45 -14.48 -5.55 6.69
C GLY A 45 -13.27 -5.10 7.52
N ALA A 46 -13.39 -5.11 8.84
CA ALA A 46 -12.29 -4.77 9.75
C ALA A 46 -11.13 -5.76 9.67
N ILE A 47 -11.41 -7.06 9.62
CA ILE A 47 -10.38 -8.11 9.46
C ILE A 47 -9.65 -7.91 8.13
N GLY A 48 -10.38 -7.79 7.02
CA GLY A 48 -9.78 -7.63 5.69
C GLY A 48 -8.93 -6.37 5.57
N MET A 49 -9.41 -5.23 6.09
CA MET A 49 -8.62 -4.00 6.12
C MET A 49 -7.37 -4.14 6.99
N PHE A 50 -7.50 -4.72 8.18
CA PHE A 50 -6.36 -4.90 9.08
C PHE A 50 -5.29 -5.78 8.46
N GLU A 51 -5.67 -6.95 7.93
CA GLU A 51 -4.75 -7.86 7.26
C GLU A 51 -4.08 -7.21 6.05
N GLY A 52 -4.84 -6.51 5.21
CA GLY A 52 -4.31 -5.81 4.04
C GLY A 52 -3.29 -4.73 4.40
N PHE A 53 -3.61 -3.89 5.38
CA PHE A 53 -2.72 -2.81 5.82
C PHE A 53 -1.48 -3.32 6.57
N MET A 54 -1.63 -4.37 7.39
CA MET A 54 -0.49 -5.03 8.04
C MET A 54 0.45 -5.67 7.02
N LEU A 55 -0.09 -6.38 6.03
CA LEU A 55 0.70 -6.97 4.94
C LEU A 55 1.44 -5.89 4.14
N ALA A 56 0.78 -4.77 3.83
CA ALA A 56 1.43 -3.62 3.20
C ALA A 56 2.62 -3.12 4.04
N GLY A 57 2.43 -2.93 5.36
CA GLY A 57 3.51 -2.55 6.27
C GLY A 57 4.68 -3.53 6.26
N PHE A 58 4.39 -4.84 6.30
CA PHE A 58 5.42 -5.88 6.24
C PHE A 58 6.17 -5.93 4.90
N PHE A 59 5.47 -5.77 3.77
CA PHE A 59 6.13 -5.62 2.47
C PHE A 59 7.07 -4.41 2.47
N GLY A 60 6.67 -3.32 3.13
CA GLY A 60 7.53 -2.16 3.31
C GLY A 60 8.86 -2.48 4.00
N ILE A 61 8.82 -3.26 5.10
CA ILE A 61 10.02 -3.74 5.80
C ILE A 61 10.89 -4.61 4.87
N VAL A 62 10.25 -5.54 4.15
CA VAL A 62 10.94 -6.42 3.19
C VAL A 62 11.65 -5.59 2.11
N PHE A 63 11.00 -4.56 1.56
CA PHE A 63 11.60 -3.68 0.55
C PHE A 63 12.77 -2.86 1.09
N ILE A 64 12.67 -2.29 2.29
CA ILE A 64 13.78 -1.57 2.93
C ILE A 64 14.99 -2.51 3.11
N ARG A 65 14.74 -3.75 3.56
CA ARG A 65 15.81 -4.74 3.79
C ARG A 65 16.45 -5.16 2.48
N THR A 66 15.64 -5.59 1.51
CA THR A 66 16.11 -6.12 0.22
C THR A 66 16.82 -5.06 -0.60
N ALA A 67 16.37 -3.80 -0.58
CA ALA A 67 17.05 -2.69 -1.23
C ALA A 67 18.53 -2.53 -0.82
N ARG A 68 18.91 -3.03 0.36
CA ARG A 68 20.30 -2.94 0.87
C ARG A 68 21.12 -4.22 0.70
N THR A 69 20.48 -5.36 0.47
CA THR A 69 21.14 -6.67 0.60
C THR A 69 21.14 -7.51 -0.66
N THR A 70 20.41 -7.11 -1.70
CA THR A 70 20.29 -7.89 -2.93
C THR A 70 20.80 -7.12 -4.15
N ASP A 71 21.35 -7.88 -5.08
CA ASP A 71 21.67 -7.50 -6.45
C ASP A 71 20.42 -7.58 -7.37
N LYS A 72 19.41 -8.38 -7.01
CA LYS A 72 18.18 -8.62 -7.81
C LYS A 72 17.16 -7.48 -7.71
N LEU A 73 17.59 -6.22 -7.70
CA LEU A 73 16.70 -5.07 -7.49
C LEU A 73 15.56 -5.00 -8.51
N ARG A 74 15.80 -5.39 -9.77
CA ARG A 74 14.78 -5.42 -10.82
C ARG A 74 13.57 -6.27 -10.45
N PHE A 75 13.80 -7.45 -9.88
CA PHE A 75 12.73 -8.35 -9.45
C PHE A 75 11.90 -7.71 -8.33
N TRP A 76 12.55 -7.10 -7.34
CA TRP A 76 11.88 -6.46 -6.22
C TRP A 76 11.08 -5.22 -6.64
N ASN A 77 11.58 -4.42 -7.59
CA ASN A 77 10.80 -3.34 -8.18
C ASN A 77 9.57 -3.88 -8.93
N LEU A 78 9.68 -4.97 -9.70
CA LEU A 78 8.50 -5.57 -10.35
C LEU A 78 7.49 -6.11 -9.34
N LEU A 79 7.95 -6.76 -8.27
CA LEU A 79 7.07 -7.24 -7.21
C LEU A 79 6.33 -6.08 -6.53
N ALA A 80 7.04 -4.99 -6.21
CA ALA A 80 6.46 -3.76 -5.69
C ALA A 80 5.40 -3.18 -6.64
N CYS A 81 5.70 -3.13 -7.95
CA CYS A 81 4.74 -2.73 -8.98
C CYS A 81 3.45 -3.57 -8.93
N PHE A 82 3.54 -4.89 -8.86
CA PHE A 82 2.36 -5.77 -8.80
C PHE A 82 1.56 -5.63 -7.51
N ILE A 83 2.25 -5.41 -6.37
CA ILE A 83 1.57 -5.13 -5.09
C ILE A 83 0.78 -3.83 -5.19
N HIS A 84 1.40 -2.73 -5.64
CA HIS A 84 0.68 -1.46 -5.81
C HIS A 84 -0.43 -1.53 -6.86
N LEU A 85 -0.24 -2.31 -7.92
CA LEU A 85 -1.27 -2.51 -8.94
C LEU A 85 -2.48 -3.21 -8.35
N THR A 86 -2.26 -4.29 -7.58
CA THR A 86 -3.33 -5.00 -6.88
C THR A 86 -4.09 -4.08 -5.92
N LEU A 87 -3.38 -3.30 -5.10
CA LEU A 87 -4.01 -2.36 -4.16
C LEU A 87 -4.76 -1.23 -4.87
N GLY A 88 -4.18 -0.65 -5.93
CA GLY A 88 -4.82 0.39 -6.73
C GLY A 88 -6.06 -0.11 -7.48
N ILE A 89 -6.03 -1.34 -8.01
CA ILE A 89 -7.20 -1.98 -8.63
C ILE A 89 -8.28 -2.22 -7.57
N ALA A 90 -7.93 -2.69 -6.37
CA ALA A 90 -8.89 -2.89 -5.29
C ALA A 90 -9.62 -1.57 -4.94
N ASN A 91 -8.90 -0.45 -4.88
CA ASN A 91 -9.52 0.86 -4.68
C ASN A 91 -10.58 1.20 -5.74
N ILE A 92 -10.31 0.89 -7.01
CA ILE A 92 -11.24 1.17 -8.12
C ILE A 92 -12.43 0.21 -8.09
N VAL A 93 -12.16 -1.10 -8.00
CA VAL A 93 -13.19 -2.15 -8.07
C VAL A 93 -14.17 -2.01 -6.90
N PHE A 94 -13.68 -1.71 -5.70
CA PHE A 94 -14.49 -1.60 -4.49
C PHE A 94 -14.75 -0.15 -4.08
N TRP A 95 -14.62 0.83 -4.99
CA TRP A 95 -14.67 2.26 -4.69
C TRP A 95 -15.93 2.67 -3.92
N THR A 96 -17.09 2.20 -4.38
CA THR A 96 -18.38 2.53 -3.78
C THR A 96 -18.51 1.92 -2.38
N ASP A 97 -18.12 0.65 -2.24
CA ASP A 97 -18.25 -0.12 -1.00
C ASP A 97 -17.23 0.31 0.07
N THR A 98 -16.14 0.96 -0.33
CA THR A 98 -15.07 1.39 0.58
C THR A 98 -15.09 2.89 0.83
N PHE A 99 -14.87 3.72 -0.20
CA PHE A 99 -14.67 5.17 -0.03
C PHE A 99 -15.96 5.97 -0.05
N VAL A 100 -16.94 5.61 -0.89
CA VAL A 100 -18.23 6.33 -0.93
C VAL A 100 -19.05 6.02 0.32
N ALA A 101 -19.11 4.75 0.72
CA ALA A 101 -19.84 4.30 1.91
C ALA A 101 -19.48 5.05 3.20
N ILE A 102 -18.26 5.59 3.28
CA ILE A 102 -17.71 6.23 4.49
C ILE A 102 -17.39 7.72 4.27
N ASN A 103 -17.78 8.29 3.13
CA ASN A 103 -17.48 9.65 2.72
C ASN A 103 -15.97 9.99 2.74
N ALA A 104 -15.15 9.05 2.28
CA ALA A 104 -13.69 9.12 2.20
C ALA A 104 -13.17 9.18 0.76
N GLN A 105 -13.92 9.79 -0.16
CA GLN A 105 -13.57 9.86 -1.58
C GLN A 105 -12.27 10.66 -1.80
N ILE A 106 -12.05 11.74 -1.05
CA ILE A 106 -10.81 12.53 -1.13
C ILE A 106 -9.58 11.67 -0.74
N PRO A 107 -9.50 11.09 0.48
CA PRO A 107 -8.35 10.25 0.83
C PRO A 107 -8.27 9.00 -0.06
N GLY A 108 -9.39 8.42 -0.51
CA GLY A 108 -9.39 7.33 -1.50
C GLY A 108 -8.78 7.73 -2.84
N THR A 109 -9.05 8.95 -3.31
CA THR A 109 -8.48 9.48 -4.55
C THR A 109 -6.97 9.64 -4.40
N VAL A 110 -6.53 10.25 -3.29
CA VAL A 110 -5.12 10.44 -2.98
C VAL A 110 -4.40 9.09 -2.89
N ALA A 111 -4.94 8.12 -2.15
CA ALA A 111 -4.37 6.77 -2.04
C ALA A 111 -4.25 6.10 -3.41
N THR A 112 -5.30 6.18 -4.24
CA THR A 112 -5.31 5.61 -5.60
C THR A 112 -4.24 6.24 -6.48
N ILE A 113 -4.09 7.57 -6.46
CA ILE A 113 -3.02 8.27 -7.18
C ILE A 113 -1.65 7.73 -6.75
N PHE A 114 -1.40 7.60 -5.44
CA PHE A 114 -0.13 7.06 -4.94
C PHE A 114 0.11 5.62 -5.39
N HIS A 115 -0.91 4.75 -5.36
CA HIS A 115 -0.76 3.39 -5.88
C HIS A 115 -0.31 3.40 -7.34
N PHE A 116 -0.98 4.14 -8.22
CA PHE A 116 -0.61 4.19 -9.63
C PHE A 116 0.73 4.90 -9.88
N ALA A 117 1.10 5.91 -9.08
CA ALA A 117 2.42 6.52 -9.14
C ALA A 117 3.53 5.50 -8.81
N PHE A 118 3.33 4.66 -7.78
CA PHE A 118 4.26 3.57 -7.47
C PHE A 118 4.25 2.47 -8.52
N VAL A 119 3.10 2.09 -9.09
CA VAL A 119 3.04 1.16 -10.24
C VAL A 119 3.95 1.64 -11.37
N LEU A 120 3.81 2.91 -11.77
CA LEU A 120 4.59 3.45 -12.88
C LEU A 120 6.08 3.51 -12.54
N THR A 121 6.44 4.07 -11.38
CA THR A 121 7.85 4.25 -11.00
C THR A 121 8.56 2.92 -10.76
N GLU A 122 7.95 2.00 -10.03
CA GLU A 122 8.50 0.66 -9.76
C GLU A 122 8.54 -0.19 -11.03
N GLY A 123 7.49 -0.16 -11.84
CA GLY A 123 7.44 -0.87 -13.12
C GLY A 123 8.53 -0.40 -14.09
N LEU A 124 8.72 0.92 -14.22
CA LEU A 124 9.82 1.48 -15.02
C LEU A 124 11.19 1.03 -14.51
N MET A 125 11.40 1.01 -13.18
CA MET A 125 12.66 0.55 -12.60
C MET A 125 12.89 -0.95 -12.80
N GLY A 126 11.84 -1.77 -12.71
CA GLY A 126 11.90 -3.21 -12.94
C GLY A 126 12.20 -3.59 -14.40
N LEU A 127 11.59 -2.87 -15.35
CA LEU A 127 11.70 -3.14 -16.78
C LEU A 127 12.95 -2.56 -17.43
N LYS A 128 13.51 -1.46 -16.90
CA LYS A 128 14.75 -0.86 -17.44
C LYS A 128 15.86 -1.92 -17.49
N LYS A 129 16.48 -2.13 -18.65
CA LYS A 129 17.70 -2.94 -18.79
C LYS A 129 18.90 -2.16 -18.24
N GLU A 130 19.93 -2.87 -17.77
CA GLU A 130 21.21 -2.22 -17.49
C GLU A 130 21.85 -1.90 -18.84
N THR A 131 22.20 -0.63 -19.05
CA THR A 131 23.10 -0.24 -20.14
C THR A 131 24.47 -0.76 -19.77
N GLU A 132 24.99 -1.67 -20.61
CA GLU A 132 26.37 -2.19 -20.55
C GLU A 132 27.40 -1.05 -20.53
#